data_AF-A0A1X1BI34-F1
#
_entry.id   AF-A0A1X1BI34-F1
#
_cell.length_a   1.000
_cell.length_b   1.000
_cell.length_c   1.000
_cell.angle_alpha   90.00
_cell.angle_beta   90.00
_cell.angle_gamma   90.00
#
_symmetry.space_group_name_H-M   'P 1'
#
loop_
_entity.id
_entity.type
_entity.pdbx_description
1 polymer ?
#
loop_
_entity_poly.entity_id
_entity_poly.type
_entity_poly.pdbx_seq_one_letter_code
_entity_poly.pdbx_strand_id
1 'polypeptide(L)'
;MDALVTEVNSLRQQYREVSTAHSQLLTQHNECNGVLKELQILEPDAKIYKSTGPVLTTQTKDDAISTISKRLEYINGAMLV
;
A
#
# COMPACT_ATOMS: atom_id res chain seq x y z
N MET A 1 -29.74 -3.53 29.54
CA MET A 1 -29.76 -4.40 28.35
C MET A 1 -29.44 -3.60 27.09
N ASP A 2 -30.25 -2.57 26.77
CA ASP A 2 -30.16 -1.82 25.51
C ASP A 2 -28.86 -1.01 25.31
N ALA A 3 -28.34 -0.42 26.40
CA ALA A 3 -27.06 0.30 26.36
C ALA A 3 -25.89 -0.63 25.96
N LEU A 4 -25.86 -1.84 26.54
CA LEU A 4 -24.85 -2.85 26.23
C LEU A 4 -24.94 -3.34 24.78
N VAL A 5 -26.16 -3.53 24.27
CA VAL A 5 -26.38 -3.93 22.87
C VAL A 5 -25.90 -2.84 21.91
N THR A 6 -26.15 -1.57 22.24
CA THR A 6 -25.67 -0.43 21.44
C THR A 6 -24.14 -0.36 21.41
N GLU A 7 -23.49 -0.53 22.55
CA GLU A 7 -22.03 -0.53 22.67
C GLU A 7 -21.39 -1.67 21.86
N VAL A 8 -21.91 -2.90 21.98
CA VAL A 8 -21.44 -4.05 21.21
C VAL A 8 -21.59 -3.82 19.70
N ASN A 9 -22.69 -3.22 19.26
CA ASN A 9 -22.90 -2.92 17.84
C ASN A 9 -21.94 -1.84 17.32
N SER A 10 -21.63 -0.83 18.14
CA SER A 10 -20.63 0.20 17.82
C SER A 10 -19.24 -0.42 17.66
N LEU A 11 -18.81 -1.25 18.61
CA LEU A 11 -17.52 -1.95 18.54
C LEU A 11 -17.42 -2.85 17.30
N ARG A 12 -18.50 -3.56 16.97
CA ARG A 12 -18.56 -4.37 15.74
C ARG A 12 -18.41 -3.53 14.48
N GLN A 13 -18.97 -2.32 14.45
CA GLN A 13 -18.83 -1.41 13.31
C GLN A 13 -17.39 -0.92 13.18
N GLN A 14 -16.79 -0.47 14.28
CA GLN A 14 -15.39 -0.03 14.30
C GLN A 14 -14.45 -1.15 13.88
N TYR A 15 -14.67 -2.37 14.35
CA TYR A 15 -13.89 -3.53 13.93
C TYR A 15 -13.97 -3.79 12.42
N ARG A 16 -15.16 -3.67 11.81
CA ARG A 16 -15.33 -3.84 10.36
C ARG A 16 -14.56 -2.78 9.57
N GLU A 17 -14.60 -1.54 10.03
CA GLU A 17 -13.88 -0.42 9.41
C GLU A 17 -12.36 -0.65 9.45
N VAL A 18 -11.83 -0.98 10.62
CA VAL A 18 -10.40 -1.28 10.80
C VAL A 18 -9.97 -2.49 9.98
N SER A 19 -10.76 -3.57 9.99
CA SER A 19 -10.47 -4.79 9.22
C SER A 19 -10.43 -4.52 7.71
N THR A 20 -11.35 -3.70 7.21
CA THR A 20 -11.38 -3.29 5.79
C THR A 20 -10.16 -2.46 5.43
N ALA A 21 -9.80 -1.47 6.26
CA ALA A 21 -8.62 -0.64 6.06
C ALA A 21 -7.32 -1.48 6.09
N HIS A 22 -7.20 -2.40 7.03
CA HIS A 22 -6.05 -3.30 7.14
C HIS A 22 -5.90 -4.20 5.91
N SER A 23 -7.00 -4.77 5.40
CA SER A 23 -6.99 -5.57 4.17
C SER A 23 -6.52 -4.77 2.95
N GLN A 24 -6.95 -3.50 2.83
CA GLN A 24 -6.50 -2.60 1.77
C GLN A 24 -5.01 -2.28 1.89
N LEU A 25 -4.52 -1.95 3.09
CA LEU A 25 -3.09 -1.71 3.33
C LEU A 25 -2.25 -2.94 2.99
N LEU A 26 -2.71 -4.14 3.35
CA LEU A 26 -2.02 -5.40 3.04
C LEU A 26 -1.90 -5.63 1.54
N THR A 27 -2.97 -5.33 0.80
CA THR A 27 -2.97 -5.43 -0.67
C THR A 27 -1.95 -4.46 -1.26
N GLN A 28 -1.98 -3.19 -0.85
CA GLN A 28 -1.03 -2.18 -1.32
C GLN A 28 0.42 -2.52 -0.97
N HIS A 29 0.66 -3.05 0.24
CA HIS A 29 1.99 -3.50 0.67
C HIS A 29 2.52 -4.61 -0.25
N ASN A 30 1.70 -5.63 -0.51
CA ASN A 30 2.09 -6.76 -1.35
C ASN A 30 2.39 -6.33 -2.79
N GLU A 31 1.55 -5.47 -3.37
CA GLU A 31 1.77 -4.91 -4.71
C GLU A 31 3.07 -4.12 -4.78
N CYS A 32 3.31 -3.19 -3.84
CA CYS A 32 4.52 -2.39 -3.80
C CYS A 32 5.78 -3.25 -3.60
N ASN A 33 5.71 -4.26 -2.74
CA ASN A 33 6.82 -5.18 -2.51
C ASN A 33 7.12 -6.04 -3.74
N GLY A 34 6.09 -6.45 -4.49
CA GLY A 34 6.24 -7.13 -5.78
C GLY A 34 6.99 -6.26 -6.78
N VAL A 35 6.53 -5.02 -6.99
CA VAL A 35 7.17 -4.06 -7.90
C VAL A 35 8.61 -3.78 -7.49
N LEU A 36 8.90 -3.63 -6.20
CA LEU A 36 10.28 -3.40 -5.73
C LEU A 36 11.20 -4.57 -6.09
N LYS A 37 10.74 -5.81 -5.90
CA LYS A 37 11.52 -7.01 -6.27
C LYS A 37 11.78 -7.07 -7.76
N GLU A 38 10.78 -6.76 -8.58
CA GLU A 38 10.93 -6.71 -10.04
C GLU A 38 11.93 -5.62 -10.46
N LEU A 39 11.83 -4.43 -9.85
CA LEU A 39 12.79 -3.35 -10.10
C LEU A 39 14.20 -3.76 -9.71
N GLN A 40 14.42 -4.49 -8.61
CA GLN A 40 15.76 -4.90 -8.18
C GLN A 40 16.45 -5.81 -9.20
N ILE A 41 15.72 -6.74 -9.81
CA ILE A 41 16.27 -7.71 -10.78
C ILE A 41 16.37 -7.18 -12.21
N LEU A 42 15.82 -5.99 -12.47
CA LEU A 42 15.80 -5.40 -13.81
C LEU A 42 17.20 -4.98 -14.27
N GLU A 43 17.50 -5.08 -15.56
CA GLU A 43 18.78 -4.63 -16.11
C GLU A 43 19.04 -3.12 -15.88
N PRO A 44 20.30 -2.67 -15.75
CA PRO A 44 20.61 -1.27 -15.45
C PRO A 44 20.14 -0.26 -16.52
N ASP A 45 20.06 -0.68 -17.78
CA ASP A 45 19.69 0.15 -18.94
C ASP A 45 18.21 0.01 -19.33
N ALA A 46 17.42 -0.73 -18.55
CA ALA A 46 16.02 -0.94 -18.83
C ALA A 46 15.22 0.37 -18.81
N LYS A 47 14.32 0.51 -19.80
CA LYS A 47 13.40 1.65 -19.88
C LYS A 47 12.22 1.43 -18.94
N ILE A 48 12.08 2.31 -17.94
CA ILE A 48 11.00 2.25 -16.96
C ILE A 48 10.00 3.37 -17.23
N TYR A 49 8.72 3.00 -17.23
CA TYR A 49 7.61 3.93 -17.41
C TYR A 49 6.71 3.90 -16.17
N LYS A 50 6.43 5.08 -15.62
CA LYS A 50 5.46 5.27 -14.55
C LYS A 50 4.10 5.62 -15.15
N SER A 51 3.07 4.90 -14.75
CA SER A 51 1.69 5.25 -15.06
C SER A 51 1.15 6.29 -14.08
N THR A 52 0.60 7.38 -14.60
CA THR A 52 -0.15 8.39 -13.84
C THR A 52 -1.43 8.70 -14.61
N GLY A 53 -2.55 8.10 -14.17
CA GLY A 53 -3.80 8.16 -14.91
C GLY A 53 -3.66 7.53 -16.30
N PRO A 54 -4.07 8.21 -17.39
CA PRO A 54 -3.93 7.68 -18.75
C PRO A 54 -2.55 7.93 -19.38
N VAL A 55 -1.57 8.45 -18.62
CA VAL A 55 -0.26 8.88 -19.16
C VAL A 55 0.87 8.00 -18.64
N LEU A 56 1.84 7.72 -19.50
CA LEU A 56 3.11 7.09 -19.17
C LEU A 56 4.24 8.12 -19.24
N THR A 57 5.03 8.23 -18.17
CA THR A 57 6.23 9.06 -18.14
C THR A 57 7.46 8.21 -17.88
N THR A 58 8.55 8.47 -18.58
CA THR A 58 9.84 7.81 -18.35
C THR A 58 10.40 8.18 -16.98
N GLN A 59 11.04 7.23 -16.30
CA GLN A 59 11.78 7.48 -15.06
C GLN A 59 13.01 6.56 -14.97
N THR A 60 13.95 6.91 -14.10
CA THR A 60 15.13 6.07 -13.86
C THR A 60 14.80 4.90 -12.92
N LYS A 61 15.65 3.87 -12.91
CA LYS A 61 15.55 2.73 -11.99
C LYS A 61 15.65 3.17 -10.54
N ASP A 62 16.60 4.04 -10.23
CA ASP A 62 16.83 4.53 -8.88
C ASP A 62 15.65 5.37 -8.37
N ASP A 63 15.07 6.22 -9.22
CA ASP A 63 13.87 7.00 -8.88
C ASP A 63 12.66 6.09 -8.60
N ALA A 64 12.51 5.04 -9.41
CA ALA A 64 11.45 4.05 -9.24
C ALA A 64 11.60 3.32 -7.89
N ILE A 65 12.81 2.82 -7.59
CA ILE A 65 13.12 2.13 -6.33
C ILE A 65 12.88 3.06 -5.13
N SER A 66 13.37 4.31 -5.19
CA SER A 66 13.19 5.30 -4.13
C SER A 66 11.71 5.60 -3.87
N THR A 67 10.92 5.74 -4.94
CA THR A 67 9.48 5.99 -4.84
C THR A 67 8.73 4.83 -4.18
N ILE A 68 9.00 3.60 -4.63
CA ILE A 68 8.32 2.41 -4.10
C ILE A 68 8.76 2.13 -2.65
N SER A 69 10.03 2.34 -2.33
CA SER A 69 10.56 2.16 -0.96
C SER A 69 9.91 3.13 0.03
N LYS A 70 9.80 4.42 -0.33
CA LYS A 70 9.08 5.41 0.50
C LYS A 70 7.61 5.05 0.68
N ARG A 71 6.96 4.51 -0.36
CA ARG A 71 5.57 4.07 -0.25
C ARG A 71 5.40 2.90 0.72
N LEU A 72 6.32 1.92 0.68
CA LEU A 72 6.34 0.82 1.64
C LEU A 72 6.58 1.32 3.06
N GLU A 73 7.46 2.30 3.27
CA GLU A 73 7.68 2.93 4.59
C GLU A 73 6.39 3.52 5.15
N TYR A 74 5.65 4.30 4.36
CA TYR A 74 4.36 4.87 4.79
C TYR A 74 3.31 3.80 5.09
N ILE A 75 3.21 2.76 4.25
CA ILE A 75 2.25 1.66 4.46
C ILE A 75 2.59 0.88 5.74
N ASN A 76 3.86 0.56 5.95
CA ASN A 76 4.32 -0.14 7.15
C ASN A 76 4.08 0.69 8.41
N GLY A 77 4.35 2.00 8.35
CA GLY A 77 4.02 2.93 9.44
C GLY A 77 2.52 2.92 9.77
N ALA A 78 1.65 2.88 8.76
CA ALA A 78 0.20 2.84 8.95
C ALA A 78 -0.34 1.49 9.46
N MET A 79 0.39 0.39 9.30
CA MET A 79 0.01 -0.93 9.85
C MET A 79 0.43 -1.13 11.32
N LEU A 80 1.44 -0.39 11.79
CA LEU A 80 1.99 -0.52 13.14
C LEU A 80 1.27 0.36 14.18
N VAL A 81 0.33 1.19 13.74
CA VAL A 81 -0.52 2.06 14.57
C VAL A 81 -1.89 1.41 14.71
#